data_AF-A0A4V4NE14-F1
#
_entry.id   AF-A0A4V4NE14-F1
#
_cell.length_a   1.000
_cell.length_b   1.000
_cell.length_c   1.000
_cell.angle_alpha   90.00
_cell.angle_beta   90.00
_cell.angle_gamma   90.00
#
_symmetry.space_group_name_H-M   'P 1'
#
loop_
_entity.id
_entity.type
_entity.pdbx_description
1 polymer ?
#
loop_
_entity_poly.entity_id
_entity_poly.type
_entity_poly.pdbx_seq_one_letter_code
_entity_poly.pdbx_strand_id
1 'polypeptide(L)'
;MSDEEKKDNAAHLEHPEAQAQLADLGNQDDHDLGKWESFRKYPKASFWCIYAVWCVLVLSFENQAGGSILSIPEFRKDFGNFYQGDYVLDAKWQAAFNGAPVAS
;
A
#
# COMPACT_ATOMS: atom_id res chain seq x y z
N MET A 1 1.33 -39.02 44.57
CA MET A 1 1.18 -37.56 44.71
C MET A 1 2.55 -36.92 44.55
N SER A 2 3.16 -37.07 43.38
CA SER A 2 4.57 -36.69 43.14
C SER A 2 4.91 -36.63 41.65
N ASP A 3 3.92 -36.49 40.77
CA ASP A 3 4.13 -36.45 39.30
C ASP A 3 3.53 -35.20 38.64
N GLU A 4 2.80 -34.35 39.37
CA GLU A 4 2.20 -33.12 38.81
C GLU A 4 3.10 -31.89 38.94
N GLU A 5 4.19 -31.95 39.70
CA GLU A 5 5.02 -30.76 39.99
C GLU A 5 6.09 -30.47 38.92
N LYS A 6 6.26 -31.34 37.90
CA LYS A 6 7.36 -31.22 36.93
C LYS A 6 6.99 -30.55 35.60
N LYS A 7 5.76 -30.04 35.44
CA LYS A 7 5.30 -29.54 34.12
C LYS A 7 4.86 -28.07 34.08
N ASP A 8 5.24 -27.27 35.06
CA ASP A 8 4.94 -25.83 35.10
C ASP A 8 6.19 -24.91 35.09
N ASN A 9 7.39 -25.48 35.01
CA ASN A 9 8.66 -24.72 35.02
C ASN A 9 9.36 -24.67 33.65
N ALA A 10 8.61 -24.75 32.56
CA ALA A 10 9.10 -24.20 31.28
C ALA A 10 8.87 -22.69 31.29
N ALA A 11 9.46 -22.02 32.29
CA ALA A 11 9.53 -20.58 32.35
C ALA A 11 10.12 -20.10 31.03
N HIS A 12 9.33 -19.33 30.32
CA HIS A 12 9.73 -18.39 29.30
C HIS A 12 10.81 -17.48 29.88
N LEU A 13 12.05 -17.97 29.92
CA LEU A 13 13.24 -17.22 30.31
C LEU A 13 13.54 -16.28 29.14
N GLU A 14 12.78 -15.19 29.04
CA GLU A 14 13.20 -14.02 28.28
C GLU A 14 14.51 -13.56 28.90
N HIS A 15 15.58 -13.68 28.13
CA HIS A 15 16.86 -13.06 28.44
C HIS A 15 16.85 -11.70 27.71
N PRO A 16 16.33 -10.63 28.33
CA PRO A 16 16.04 -9.38 27.64
C PRO A 16 17.32 -8.76 27.10
N GLU A 17 18.43 -9.00 27.80
CA GLU A 17 19.77 -8.58 27.42
C GLU A 17 20.29 -9.31 26.17
N ALA A 18 19.99 -10.61 26.01
CA ALA A 18 20.38 -11.36 24.81
C ALA A 18 19.53 -10.94 23.60
N GLN A 19 18.24 -10.68 23.80
CA GLN A 19 17.35 -10.14 22.76
C GLN A 19 17.74 -8.72 22.36
N ALA A 20 18.13 -7.87 23.31
CA ALA A 20 18.65 -6.54 23.04
C ALA A 20 19.96 -6.61 22.24
N GLN A 21 20.89 -7.49 22.59
CA GLN A 21 22.14 -7.69 21.84
C GLN A 21 21.89 -8.21 20.43
N LEU A 22 20.94 -9.13 20.24
CA LEU A 22 20.55 -9.63 18.92
C LEU A 22 19.90 -8.54 18.06
N ALA A 23 19.07 -7.68 18.66
CA ALA A 23 18.48 -6.54 17.97
C ALA A 23 19.54 -5.52 17.55
N ASP A 24 20.52 -5.23 18.43
CA ASP A 24 21.62 -4.32 18.13
C ASP A 24 22.52 -4.86 17.00
N LEU A 25 22.83 -6.16 17.02
CA LEU A 25 23.59 -6.83 15.95
C LEU A 25 22.83 -6.80 14.63
N GLY A 26 21.52 -7.11 14.64
CA GLY A 26 20.69 -7.04 13.45
C GLY A 26 20.62 -5.62 12.87
N ASN A 27 20.56 -4.60 13.74
CA ASN A 27 20.56 -3.21 13.32
C ASN A 27 21.92 -2.79 12.69
N GLN A 28 23.04 -3.24 13.25
CA GLN A 28 24.37 -3.01 12.66
C GLN A 28 24.50 -3.69 11.28
N ASP A 29 24.10 -4.97 11.19
CA ASP A 29 24.10 -5.71 9.93
C ASP A 29 23.23 -5.03 8.85
N ASP A 30 22.07 -4.49 9.24
CA ASP A 30 21.17 -3.78 8.33
C ASP A 30 21.72 -2.41 7.90
N HIS A 31 22.50 -1.73 8.75
CA HIS A 31 23.18 -0.49 8.39
C HIS A 31 24.35 -0.69 7.43
N ASP A 32 25.04 -1.82 7.52
CA ASP A 32 26.17 -2.17 6.65
C ASP A 32 25.72 -2.74 5.30
N LEU A 33 24.47 -3.18 5.19
CA LEU A 33 23.90 -3.68 3.94
C LEU A 33 23.66 -2.55 2.92
N GLY A 34 24.37 -2.62 1.79
CA GLY A 34 24.14 -1.74 0.66
C GLY A 34 22.78 -1.99 -0.01
N LYS A 35 22.17 -0.95 -0.58
CA LYS A 35 20.84 -1.00 -1.23
C LYS A 35 20.65 -2.19 -2.16
N TRP A 36 21.66 -2.47 -3.00
CA TRP A 36 21.64 -3.58 -3.94
C TRP A 36 21.74 -4.96 -3.26
N GLU A 37 22.51 -5.05 -2.18
CA GLU A 37 22.61 -6.28 -1.40
C GLU A 37 21.32 -6.56 -0.63
N SER A 38 20.64 -5.54 -0.10
CA SER A 38 19.34 -5.69 0.55
C SER A 38 18.29 -6.32 -0.38
N PHE A 39 18.24 -5.90 -1.65
CA PHE A 39 17.33 -6.50 -2.64
C PHE A 39 17.63 -7.98 -2.92
N ARG A 40 18.91 -8.38 -2.88
CA ARG A 40 19.32 -9.77 -3.10
C ARG A 40 19.15 -10.64 -1.86
N LYS A 41 19.40 -10.08 -0.67
CA LYS A 41 19.26 -10.77 0.63
C LYS A 41 17.79 -10.97 1.01
N TYR A 42 16.91 -10.01 0.72
CA TYR A 42 15.51 -10.02 1.14
C TYR A 42 14.50 -9.87 -0.03
N PRO A 43 14.52 -10.75 -1.05
CA PRO A 43 13.72 -10.56 -2.26
C PRO A 43 12.20 -10.54 -2.01
N LYS A 44 11.70 -11.32 -1.05
CA LYS A 44 10.27 -11.34 -0.68
C LYS A 44 9.85 -10.03 -0.03
N ALA A 45 10.63 -9.51 0.92
CA ALA A 45 10.34 -8.26 1.59
C ALA A 45 10.37 -7.09 0.59
N SER A 46 11.41 -7.03 -0.26
CA SER A 46 11.51 -6.04 -1.32
C SER A 46 10.34 -6.09 -2.29
N PHE A 47 9.88 -7.29 -2.68
CA PHE A 47 8.70 -7.45 -3.51
C PHE A 47 7.45 -6.84 -2.87
N TRP A 48 7.19 -7.15 -1.60
CA TRP A 48 6.05 -6.58 -0.88
C TRP A 48 6.14 -5.06 -0.73
N CYS A 49 7.35 -4.52 -0.50
CA CYS A 49 7.56 -3.07 -0.47
C CYS A 49 7.24 -2.42 -1.83
N ILE A 50 7.76 -2.99 -2.93
CA ILE A 50 7.48 -2.49 -4.28
C ILE A 50 5.99 -2.59 -4.59
N TYR A 51 5.36 -3.70 -4.21
CA TYR A 51 3.92 -3.90 -4.39
C TYR A 51 3.10 -2.86 -3.64
N ALA A 52 3.44 -2.57 -2.38
CA ALA A 52 2.77 -1.53 -1.60
C ALA A 52 2.93 -0.14 -2.23
N VAL A 53 4.14 0.21 -2.67
CA VAL A 53 4.40 1.47 -3.40
C VAL A 53 3.57 1.53 -4.68
N TRP A 54 3.53 0.44 -5.45
CA TRP A 54 2.73 0.35 -6.66
C TRP A 54 1.25 0.58 -6.40
N CYS A 55 0.66 -0.05 -5.37
CA CYS A 55 -0.74 0.18 -4.98
C CYS A 55 -1.03 1.65 -4.69
N VAL A 56 -0.15 2.34 -3.96
CA VAL A 56 -0.29 3.78 -3.65
C VAL A 56 -0.20 4.64 -4.91
N LEU A 57 0.72 4.30 -5.84
CA LEU A 57 0.86 5.01 -7.10
C LEU A 57 -0.39 4.86 -7.99
N VAL A 58 -0.91 3.64 -8.12
CA VAL A 58 -2.13 3.37 -8.90
C VAL A 58 -3.32 4.12 -8.31
N LEU A 59 -3.49 4.06 -6.99
CA LEU A 59 -4.55 4.80 -6.29
C LEU A 59 -4.46 6.31 -6.53
N SER A 60 -3.24 6.86 -6.52
CA SER A 60 -3.00 8.29 -6.78
C SER A 60 -3.29 8.65 -8.24
N PHE A 61 -3.01 7.74 -9.18
CA PHE A 61 -3.24 7.94 -10.60
C PHE A 61 -4.74 7.95 -10.95
N GLU A 62 -5.52 7.01 -10.40
CA GLU A 62 -6.96 6.92 -10.68
C GLU A 62 -7.71 8.22 -10.33
N ASN A 63 -7.35 8.85 -9.21
CA ASN A 63 -7.92 10.14 -8.80
C ASN A 63 -7.68 11.27 -9.83
N GLN A 64 -6.60 11.22 -10.62
CA GLN A 64 -6.33 12.22 -11.66
C GLN A 64 -6.85 11.82 -13.05
N ALA A 65 -6.88 10.52 -13.35
CA ALA A 65 -7.30 10.00 -14.64
C ALA A 65 -8.79 10.28 -14.91
N GLY A 66 -9.66 10.12 -13.91
CA GLY A 66 -11.09 10.35 -14.05
C GLY A 66 -11.45 11.78 -14.47
N GLY A 67 -10.84 12.78 -13.84
CA GLY A 67 -11.03 14.19 -14.21
C GLY A 67 -10.55 14.51 -15.63
N SER A 68 -9.44 13.89 -16.05
CA SER A 68 -8.88 14.08 -17.39
C SER A 68 -9.82 13.58 -18.49
N ILE A 69 -10.46 12.43 -18.31
CA ILE A 69 -11.42 11.86 -19.28
C ILE A 69 -12.61 12.80 -19.49
N LEU A 70 -13.17 13.35 -18.41
CA LEU A 70 -14.33 14.25 -18.48
C LEU A 70 -14.01 15.59 -19.18
N SER A 71 -12.72 15.95 -19.28
CA SER A 71 -12.28 17.16 -19.96
C SER A 71 -12.18 17.03 -21.48
N ILE A 72 -12.17 15.80 -22.02
CA ILE A 72 -12.00 15.53 -23.44
C ILE A 72 -13.23 16.03 -24.22
N PRO A 73 -13.05 16.91 -25.23
CA PRO A 73 -14.17 17.45 -26.00
C PRO A 73 -15.01 16.38 -26.71
N GLU A 74 -14.37 15.37 -27.27
CA GLU A 74 -15.03 14.25 -27.96
C GLU A 74 -15.90 13.44 -26.99
N PHE A 75 -15.43 13.18 -25.77
CA PHE A 75 -16.22 12.51 -24.75
C PHE A 75 -17.49 13.29 -24.40
N ARG A 76 -17.41 14.64 -24.35
CA ARG A 76 -18.59 15.50 -24.14
C ARG A 76 -19.57 15.45 -25.31
N LYS A 77 -19.08 15.35 -26.55
CA LYS A 77 -19.92 15.20 -27.74
C LYS A 77 -20.64 13.85 -27.76
N ASP A 78 -19.96 12.78 -27.35
CA ASP A 78 -20.49 11.42 -27.40
C ASP A 78 -21.48 11.09 -26.27
N PHE A 79 -21.23 11.62 -25.05
CA PHE A 79 -21.99 11.26 -23.84
C PHE A 79 -22.70 12.43 -23.16
N GLY A 80 -22.52 13.65 -23.68
CA GLY A 80 -23.15 14.87 -23.17
C GLY A 80 -24.34 15.31 -24.02
N ASN A 81 -24.85 16.51 -23.72
CA ASN A 81 -25.96 17.13 -24.41
C ASN A 81 -25.57 18.52 -24.89
N PHE A 82 -26.09 18.92 -26.05
CA PHE A 82 -25.87 20.27 -26.57
C PHE A 82 -26.63 21.30 -25.74
N TYR A 83 -25.92 22.30 -25.23
CA TYR A 83 -26.45 23.35 -24.39
C TYR A 83 -25.69 24.66 -24.61
N GLN A 84 -26.42 25.73 -24.91
CA GLN A 84 -25.86 27.09 -25.07
C GLN A 84 -24.63 27.20 -26.01
N GLY A 85 -24.58 26.41 -27.07
CA GLY A 85 -23.48 26.49 -28.05
C GLY A 85 -22.33 25.51 -27.83
N ASP A 86 -22.37 24.70 -26.78
CA ASP A 86 -21.35 23.67 -26.52
C ASP A 86 -21.97 22.36 -26.00
N TYR A 87 -21.19 21.29 -25.94
CA TYR A 87 -21.60 20.01 -25.37
C TYR A 87 -21.20 19.94 -23.89
N VAL A 88 -22.20 19.75 -23.03
CA VAL A 88 -22.01 19.67 -21.57
C VAL A 88 -22.34 18.26 -21.07
N LEU A 89 -21.60 17.81 -20.06
CA LEU A 89 -21.85 16.52 -19.41
C LEU A 89 -22.82 16.67 -18.25
N ASP A 90 -23.74 15.72 -18.15
CA ASP A 90 -24.58 15.55 -16.96
C ASP A 90 -23.73 15.35 -15.70
N ALA A 91 -24.18 15.89 -14.57
CA ALA A 91 -23.50 15.75 -13.28
C ALA A 91 -23.29 14.29 -12.84
N LYS A 92 -24.11 13.36 -13.34
CA LYS A 92 -23.97 11.91 -13.10
C LYS A 92 -22.60 11.37 -13.53
N TRP A 93 -22.01 11.90 -14.60
CA TRP A 93 -20.68 11.51 -15.05
C TRP A 93 -19.60 11.98 -14.09
N GLN A 94 -19.72 13.22 -13.60
CA GLN A 94 -18.81 13.75 -12.58
C GLN A 94 -18.90 12.94 -11.28
N ALA A 95 -20.11 12.56 -10.86
CA ALA A 95 -20.32 11.71 -9.70
C ALA A 95 -19.77 10.29 -9.89
N ALA A 96 -19.96 9.69 -11.06
CA ALA A 96 -19.44 8.35 -11.36
C ALA A 96 -17.91 8.30 -11.31
N PHE A 97 -17.21 9.26 -11.93
CA PHE A 97 -15.74 9.23 -12.00
C PHE A 97 -15.05 9.70 -10.72
N ASN A 98 -15.63 10.64 -9.96
CA ASN A 98 -15.03 11.14 -8.72
C ASN A 98 -15.55 10.43 -7.46
N GLY A 99 -16.79 9.92 -7.49
CA GLY A 99 -17.47 9.34 -6.34
C GLY A 99 -17.42 7.82 -6.27
N ALA A 100 -17.42 7.10 -7.40
CA ALA A 100 -17.37 5.64 -7.38
C ALA A 100 -16.10 5.05 -6.72
N PRO A 101 -14.90 5.62 -6.90
CA PRO A 101 -13.68 5.11 -6.25
C PRO A 101 -13.71 5.18 -4.71
N VAL A 102 -14.54 6.06 -4.14
CA VAL A 102 -14.64 6.29 -2.69
C VAL A 102 -15.93 5.74 -2.08
N ALA A 103 -16.83 5.19 -2.90
CA ALA A 103 -18.04 4.54 -2.44
C ALA A 103 -17.69 3.12 -1.94
N SER A 104 -17.47 2.98 -0.64
CA SER A 104 -17.27 1.71 0.07
C SER A 104 -18.51 1.31 0.86
#